data_AF-A0A1H2EJE5-F1
#
_entry.id   AF-A0A1H2EJE5-F1
#
_cell.length_a   1.000
_cell.length_b   1.000
_cell.length_c   1.000
_cell.angle_alpha   90.00
_cell.angle_beta   90.00
_cell.angle_gamma   90.00
#
_symmetry.space_group_name_H-M   'P 1'
#
loop_
_entity.id
_entity.type
_entity.pdbx_description
1 polymer ?
#
loop_
_entity_poly.entity_id
_entity_poly.type
_entity_poly.pdbx_seq_one_letter_code
_entity_poly.pdbx_strand_id
1 'polypeptide(L)'
;MYYIYFSYVAIIASLMLYECYHKNQPKWWALIVLFAPVTTPYFIFKSRKKSGVILFMVFLLTFSAVAGAEFFLYSNYMEKNKYSHLPPVTQQMLHLCEELKISTITLDNALGELENLSKVESRINEIRTTIEFIDQLRLIMIENQDDINRLSAYVSDYESFFNRKEFEWVFNIQKFYTNRTVIQHYKSLQKYLDNFVDLLKYTHVNFYNITEYKSSQHLKNYDQYYLRYRRAVDAHNRFNVKRMNFQNSILKKYPEIKPYLPGERQTDTFRLWE
;
A
#
# COMPACT_ATOMS: atom_id res chain seq x y z
N MET A 1 21.62 -12.44 -11.46
CA MET A 1 21.28 -13.63 -12.28
C MET A 1 20.79 -13.13 -13.63
N TYR A 2 21.12 -13.83 -14.71
CA TYR A 2 20.68 -13.53 -16.07
C TYR A 2 19.73 -14.65 -16.50
N TYR A 3 18.42 -14.43 -16.40
CA TYR A 3 17.41 -15.47 -16.60
C TYR A 3 17.03 -15.68 -18.06
N ILE A 4 17.05 -14.61 -18.86
CA ILE A 4 16.56 -14.54 -20.24
C ILE A 4 17.71 -14.19 -21.20
N TYR A 5 18.69 -13.42 -20.72
CA TYR A 5 19.81 -12.92 -21.49
C TYR A 5 20.66 -14.04 -22.11
N PHE A 6 21.00 -15.09 -21.36
CA PHE A 6 21.81 -16.19 -21.90
C PHE A 6 21.12 -16.93 -23.05
N SER A 7 19.82 -17.20 -22.92
CA SER A 7 19.01 -17.83 -23.98
C SER A 7 18.92 -16.91 -25.20
N TYR A 8 18.74 -15.61 -24.99
CA TYR A 8 18.70 -14.62 -26.07
C TYR A 8 20.03 -14.54 -26.84
N VAL A 9 21.16 -14.48 -26.13
CA VAL A 9 22.50 -14.44 -26.73
C VAL A 9 22.82 -15.71 -27.51
N ALA A 10 22.41 -16.89 -26.99
CA ALA A 10 22.54 -18.15 -27.71
C ALA A 10 21.75 -18.14 -29.03
N ILE A 11 20.51 -17.66 -29.02
CA ILE A 11 19.67 -17.55 -30.23
C ILE A 11 20.32 -16.62 -31.27
N ILE A 12 20.80 -15.44 -30.86
CA ILE A 12 21.44 -14.51 -31.80
C ILE A 12 22.72 -15.11 -32.37
N ALA A 13 23.55 -15.74 -31.54
CA ALA A 13 24.78 -16.39 -31.99
C ALA A 13 24.49 -17.52 -32.99
N SER A 14 23.44 -18.32 -32.75
CA SER A 14 22.99 -19.37 -33.69
C SER A 14 22.48 -18.79 -35.01
N LEU A 15 21.69 -17.70 -34.97
CA LEU A 15 21.24 -17.00 -36.18
C LEU A 15 22.43 -16.42 -36.98
N MET A 16 23.42 -15.87 -36.29
CA MET A 16 24.64 -15.36 -36.90
C MET A 16 25.48 -16.48 -37.51
N LEU A 17 25.56 -17.64 -36.85
CA LEU A 17 26.25 -18.83 -37.36
C LEU A 17 25.59 -19.35 -38.63
N TYR A 18 24.25 -19.42 -38.64
CA TYR A 18 23.47 -19.78 -39.82
C TYR A 18 23.72 -18.82 -40.98
N GLU A 19 23.73 -17.51 -40.71
CA GLU A 19 24.04 -16.50 -41.72
C GLU A 19 25.48 -16.60 -42.25
N CYS A 20 26.45 -16.89 -41.37
CA CYS A 20 27.83 -17.10 -41.77
C CYS A 20 28.00 -18.32 -42.67
N TYR A 21 27.29 -19.41 -42.36
CA TYR A 21 27.28 -20.63 -43.16
C TYR A 21 26.72 -20.39 -44.57
N HIS A 22 25.55 -19.74 -44.68
CA HIS A 22 24.90 -19.51 -45.97
C HIS A 22 25.62 -18.53 -46.89
N LYS A 23 26.40 -17.59 -46.33
CA LYS A 23 27.07 -16.54 -47.09
C LYS A 23 28.58 -16.69 -47.20
N ASN A 24 29.12 -17.86 -46.81
CA ASN A 24 30.56 -18.11 -46.73
C ASN A 24 31.32 -17.00 -45.98
N GLN A 25 30.72 -16.49 -44.89
CA GLN A 25 31.38 -15.53 -44.00
C GLN A 25 32.14 -16.26 -42.88
N PRO A 26 33.06 -15.58 -42.19
CA PRO A 26 33.87 -16.21 -41.16
C PRO A 26 33.01 -16.65 -39.96
N LYS A 27 33.03 -17.95 -39.63
CA LYS A 27 32.27 -18.52 -38.51
C LYS A 27 32.65 -17.93 -37.15
N TRP A 28 33.84 -17.34 -37.01
CA TRP A 28 34.26 -16.65 -35.78
C TRP A 28 33.42 -15.43 -35.44
N TRP A 29 32.65 -14.87 -36.38
CA TRP A 29 31.71 -13.79 -36.11
C TRP A 29 30.62 -14.22 -35.12
N ALA A 30 30.12 -15.46 -35.25
CA ALA A 30 29.13 -16.01 -34.32
C ALA A 30 29.71 -16.19 -32.90
N LEU A 31 30.99 -16.56 -32.79
CA LEU A 31 31.67 -16.66 -31.50
C LEU A 31 31.80 -15.28 -30.84
N ILE A 32 32.13 -14.23 -31.60
CA ILE A 32 32.18 -12.87 -31.05
C ILE A 32 30.80 -12.40 -30.62
N VAL A 33 29.75 -12.70 -31.39
CA VAL A 33 28.37 -12.36 -31.01
C VAL A 33 27.93 -13.10 -29.75
N LEU A 34 28.39 -14.34 -29.53
CA LEU A 34 28.12 -15.10 -28.31
C LEU A 34 28.76 -14.45 -27.07
N PHE A 35 30.01 -13.99 -27.16
CA PHE A 35 30.72 -13.37 -26.03
C PHE A 35 30.45 -11.86 -25.88
N ALA A 36 30.08 -11.19 -26.97
CA ALA A 36 29.85 -9.76 -27.04
C ALA A 36 28.65 -9.45 -27.96
N PRO A 37 27.40 -9.74 -27.55
CA PRO A 37 26.19 -9.59 -28.37
C PRO A 37 25.91 -8.13 -28.80
N VAL A 38 26.50 -7.15 -28.13
CA VAL A 38 26.46 -5.72 -28.53
C VAL A 38 27.14 -5.50 -29.89
N THR A 39 27.99 -6.43 -30.35
CA THR A 39 28.64 -6.37 -31.66
C THR A 39 27.76 -6.87 -32.80
N THR A 40 26.59 -7.44 -32.52
CA THR A 40 25.67 -7.99 -33.55
C THR A 40 25.32 -6.98 -34.65
N PRO A 41 24.99 -5.70 -34.36
CA PRO A 41 24.75 -4.68 -35.37
C PRO A 41 25.90 -4.51 -36.38
N TYR A 42 27.14 -4.52 -35.90
CA TYR A 42 28.33 -4.36 -36.75
C TYR A 42 28.40 -5.49 -37.78
N PHE A 43 28.16 -6.74 -37.36
CA PHE A 43 28.20 -7.88 -38.26
C PHE A 43 26.97 -7.98 -39.18
N ILE A 44 25.80 -7.52 -38.73
CA ILE A 44 24.61 -7.38 -39.58
C ILE A 44 24.91 -6.45 -40.75
N PHE A 45 25.45 -5.25 -40.51
CA PHE A 45 25.78 -4.30 -41.56
C PHE A 45 26.94 -4.76 -42.45
N LYS A 46 27.91 -5.51 -41.89
CA LYS A 46 29.01 -6.12 -42.64
C LYS A 46 28.52 -7.23 -43.59
N SER A 47 27.49 -7.99 -43.20
CA SER A 47 26.91 -9.06 -44.03
C SER A 47 25.79 -8.59 -44.96
N ARG A 48 25.03 -7.56 -44.58
CA ARG A 48 23.89 -7.03 -45.34
C ARG A 48 23.90 -5.50 -45.32
N LYS A 49 24.34 -4.89 -46.44
CA LYS A 49 24.33 -3.42 -46.60
C LYS A 49 22.91 -2.83 -46.55
N LYS A 50 22.07 -3.10 -47.55
CA LYS A 50 20.73 -2.47 -47.69
C LYS A 50 19.64 -3.14 -46.83
N SER A 51 19.69 -4.47 -46.69
CA SER A 51 18.72 -5.25 -45.89
C SER A 51 19.08 -5.36 -44.40
N GLY A 52 20.24 -4.84 -43.98
CA GLY A 52 20.69 -4.86 -42.59
C GLY A 52 19.87 -3.96 -41.66
N VAL A 53 19.22 -2.91 -42.19
CA VAL A 53 18.43 -1.96 -41.39
C VAL A 53 17.25 -2.64 -40.69
N ILE A 54 16.54 -3.54 -41.38
CA ILE A 54 15.40 -4.27 -40.80
C ILE A 54 15.89 -5.19 -39.67
N LEU A 55 16.97 -5.94 -39.91
CA LEU A 55 17.56 -6.84 -38.90
C LEU A 55 18.12 -6.06 -37.70
N PHE A 56 18.68 -4.88 -37.94
CA PHE A 56 19.14 -3.98 -36.89
C PHE A 56 17.98 -3.47 -36.03
N MET A 57 16.86 -3.06 -36.64
CA MET A 57 15.66 -2.65 -35.91
C MET A 57 15.08 -3.80 -35.08
N VAL A 58 15.03 -5.01 -35.63
CA VAL A 58 14.61 -6.22 -34.90
C VAL A 58 15.57 -6.53 -33.73
N PHE A 59 16.87 -6.39 -33.93
CA PHE A 59 17.86 -6.54 -32.86
C PHE A 59 17.65 -5.51 -31.75
N LEU A 60 17.51 -4.23 -32.09
CA LEU A 60 17.28 -3.16 -31.11
C LEU A 60 16.02 -3.42 -30.28
N LEU A 61 14.92 -3.79 -30.93
CA LEU A 61 13.65 -4.04 -30.25
C LEU A 61 13.73 -5.24 -29.31
N THR A 62 14.31 -6.36 -29.77
CA THR A 62 14.45 -7.57 -28.96
C THR A 62 15.49 -7.40 -27.83
N PHE A 63 16.60 -6.70 -28.09
CA PHE A 63 17.62 -6.41 -27.08
C PHE A 63 17.05 -5.52 -25.97
N SER A 64 16.29 -4.49 -26.34
CA SER A 64 15.64 -3.60 -25.38
C SER A 64 14.59 -4.34 -24.54
N ALA A 65 13.79 -5.22 -25.17
CA ALA A 65 12.82 -6.04 -24.46
C ALA A 65 13.49 -6.99 -23.45
N VAL A 66 14.58 -7.65 -23.82
CA VAL A 66 15.33 -8.55 -22.94
C VAL A 66 16.00 -7.78 -21.79
N ALA A 67 16.62 -6.63 -22.09
CA ALA A 67 17.22 -5.78 -21.06
C ALA A 67 16.16 -5.28 -20.06
N GLY A 68 14.99 -4.83 -20.54
CA GLY A 68 13.88 -4.42 -19.68
C GLY A 68 13.33 -5.55 -18.83
N ALA A 69 13.15 -6.74 -19.41
CA ALA A 69 12.66 -7.92 -18.69
C ALA A 69 13.65 -8.40 -17.61
N GLU A 70 14.94 -8.44 -17.92
CA GLU A 70 16.00 -8.79 -16.95
C GLU A 70 16.09 -7.77 -15.82
N PHE A 71 16.00 -6.47 -16.15
CA PHE A 71 15.97 -5.43 -15.13
C PHE A 71 14.77 -5.59 -14.19
N PHE A 72 13.58 -5.87 -14.74
CA PHE A 72 12.38 -6.13 -13.96
C PHE A 72 12.52 -7.38 -13.06
N LEU A 73 13.02 -8.49 -13.60
CA LEU A 73 13.25 -9.72 -12.83
C LEU A 73 14.29 -9.51 -11.72
N TYR A 74 15.38 -8.80 -12.03
CA TYR A 74 16.42 -8.47 -11.06
C TYR A 74 15.87 -7.56 -9.95
N SER A 75 15.10 -6.53 -10.30
CA SER A 75 14.44 -5.64 -9.34
C SER A 75 13.54 -6.43 -8.40
N ASN A 76 12.68 -7.30 -8.94
CA ASN A 76 11.79 -8.15 -8.15
C ASN A 76 12.56 -9.13 -7.26
N TYR A 77 13.66 -9.71 -7.76
CA TYR A 77 14.51 -10.60 -6.96
C TYR A 77 15.19 -9.86 -5.81
N MET A 78 15.71 -8.67 -6.08
CA MET A 78 16.35 -7.83 -5.06
C MET A 78 15.35 -7.36 -4.01
N GLU A 79 14.13 -7.04 -4.42
CA GLU A 79 13.05 -6.69 -3.50
C GLU A 79 12.66 -7.87 -2.61
N LYS A 80 12.42 -9.06 -3.19
CA LYS A 80 12.11 -10.28 -2.45
C LYS A 80 13.21 -10.70 -1.47
N ASN A 81 14.48 -10.46 -1.82
CA ASN A 81 15.62 -10.85 -1.00
C ASN A 81 16.25 -9.70 -0.20
N LYS A 82 15.59 -8.53 -0.16
CA LYS A 82 16.12 -7.34 0.51
C LYS A 82 16.52 -7.60 1.97
N TYR A 83 15.78 -8.50 2.63
CA TYR A 83 15.97 -8.84 4.04
C TYR A 83 16.48 -10.27 4.28
N SER A 84 16.86 -11.02 3.23
CA SER A 84 17.23 -12.44 3.35
C SER A 84 18.47 -12.69 4.21
N HIS A 85 19.33 -11.67 4.37
CA HIS A 85 20.50 -11.69 5.22
C HIS A 85 20.19 -11.52 6.72
N LEU A 86 18.97 -11.10 7.06
CA LEU A 86 18.54 -10.89 8.44
C LEU A 86 18.05 -12.20 9.07
N PRO A 87 18.11 -12.34 10.41
CA PRO A 87 17.53 -13.48 11.10
C PRO A 87 16.03 -13.64 10.81
N PRO A 88 15.47 -14.87 10.81
CA PRO A 88 14.04 -15.09 10.54
C PRO A 88 13.09 -14.27 11.43
N VAL A 89 13.46 -14.09 12.71
CA VAL A 89 12.69 -13.27 13.66
C VAL A 89 12.62 -11.80 13.21
N THR A 90 13.73 -11.26 12.72
CA THR A 90 13.79 -9.89 12.20
C THR A 90 13.02 -9.76 10.89
N GLN A 91 13.10 -10.75 10.00
CA GLN A 91 12.33 -10.76 8.75
C GLN A 91 10.83 -10.74 9.02
N GLN A 92 10.36 -11.58 9.94
CA GLN A 92 8.95 -11.62 10.32
C GLN A 92 8.49 -10.31 10.97
N MET A 93 9.33 -9.70 11.81
CA MET A 93 9.03 -8.39 12.39
C MET A 93 8.86 -7.31 11.32
N LEU A 94 9.74 -7.29 10.32
CA LEU A 94 9.64 -6.34 9.20
C LEU A 94 8.37 -6.58 8.38
N HIS A 95 8.02 -7.84 8.13
CA HIS A 95 6.77 -8.20 7.44
C HIS A 95 5.53 -7.70 8.22
N LEU A 96 5.48 -7.95 9.52
CA LEU A 96 4.38 -7.47 10.38
C LEU A 96 4.28 -5.93 10.39
N CYS A 97 5.41 -5.22 10.39
CA CYS A 97 5.43 -3.76 10.23
C CYS A 97 4.87 -3.32 8.88
N GLU A 98 5.23 -3.99 7.79
CA GLU A 98 4.73 -3.69 6.44
C GLU A 98 3.22 -3.96 6.31
N GLU A 99 2.74 -5.10 6.81
CA GLU A 99 1.31 -5.43 6.87
C GLU A 99 0.52 -4.39 7.65
N LEU A 100 0.98 -4.04 8.86
CA LEU A 100 0.32 -3.05 9.71
C LEU A 100 0.30 -1.66 9.06
N LYS A 101 1.39 -1.29 8.38
CA LYS A 101 1.45 -0.01 7.65
C LYS A 101 0.43 0.01 6.51
N ILE A 102 0.33 -1.08 5.74
CA ILE A 102 -0.63 -1.21 4.65
C ILE A 102 -2.06 -1.14 5.20
N SER A 103 -2.40 -1.95 6.21
CA SER A 103 -3.76 -1.94 6.78
C SER A 103 -4.13 -0.59 7.39
N THR A 104 -3.16 0.11 8.01
CA THR A 104 -3.39 1.46 8.51
C THR A 104 -3.66 2.46 7.38
N ILE A 105 -2.89 2.42 6.28
CA ILE A 105 -3.12 3.27 5.10
C ILE A 105 -4.48 2.96 4.46
N THR A 106 -4.88 1.70 4.39
CA THR A 106 -6.19 1.29 3.86
C THR A 106 -7.33 1.84 4.70
N LEU A 107 -7.26 1.70 6.04
CA LEU A 107 -8.23 2.30 6.97
C LEU A 107 -8.31 3.82 6.79
N ASP A 108 -7.13 4.44 6.72
CA ASP A 108 -6.94 5.86 6.55
C ASP A 108 -7.59 6.39 5.26
N ASN A 109 -7.46 5.68 4.15
CA ASN A 109 -8.09 6.03 2.87
C ASN A 109 -9.60 5.82 2.91
N ALA A 110 -10.07 4.70 3.47
CA ALA A 110 -11.49 4.40 3.60
C ALA A 110 -12.22 5.43 4.49
N LEU A 111 -11.54 5.97 5.51
CA LEU A 111 -12.07 7.09 6.29
C LEU A 111 -12.21 8.38 5.48
N GLY A 112 -11.27 8.66 4.57
CA GLY A 112 -11.36 9.79 3.65
C GLY A 112 -12.52 9.63 2.65
N GLU A 113 -12.76 8.41 2.17
CA GLU A 113 -13.92 8.09 1.33
C GLU A 113 -15.25 8.25 2.10
N LEU A 114 -15.30 7.82 3.37
CA LEU A 114 -16.49 8.03 4.22
C LEU A 114 -16.81 9.52 4.37
N GLU A 115 -15.80 10.36 4.55
CA GLU A 115 -15.99 11.82 4.67
C GLU A 115 -16.63 12.39 3.40
N ASN A 116 -16.22 11.91 2.21
CA ASN A 116 -16.80 12.33 0.94
C ASN A 116 -18.25 11.85 0.78
N LEU A 117 -18.56 10.63 1.19
CA LEU A 117 -19.93 10.09 1.15
C LEU A 117 -20.87 10.84 2.11
N SER A 118 -20.39 11.20 3.31
CA SER A 118 -21.17 11.95 4.31
C SER A 118 -21.57 13.37 3.87
N LYS A 119 -20.93 13.94 2.85
CA LYS A 119 -21.25 15.27 2.31
C LYS A 119 -22.44 15.26 1.34
N VAL A 120 -22.88 14.08 0.87
CA VAL A 120 -23.90 13.92 -0.18
C VAL A 120 -25.21 13.40 0.41
N GLU A 121 -25.64 13.94 1.55
CA GLU A 121 -26.84 13.48 2.24
C GLU A 121 -28.08 14.24 1.75
N SER A 122 -28.67 13.80 0.64
CA SER A 122 -30.01 14.26 0.23
C SER A 122 -30.88 13.19 -0.43
N ARG A 123 -30.37 11.97 -0.68
CA ARG A 123 -31.15 10.91 -1.34
C ARG A 123 -31.14 9.61 -0.55
N ILE A 124 -32.31 8.96 -0.48
CA ILE A 124 -32.50 7.70 0.26
C ILE A 124 -31.53 6.58 -0.18
N ASN A 125 -31.22 6.50 -1.48
CA ASN A 125 -30.26 5.52 -2.01
C ASN A 125 -28.83 5.78 -1.52
N GLU A 126 -28.43 7.05 -1.38
CA GLU A 126 -27.10 7.44 -0.91
C GLU A 126 -26.93 7.11 0.58
N ILE A 127 -28.00 7.22 1.37
CA ILE A 127 -28.03 6.80 2.78
C ILE A 127 -27.74 5.29 2.89
N ARG A 128 -28.39 4.47 2.05
CA ARG A 128 -28.17 3.02 2.06
C ARG A 128 -26.74 2.66 1.66
N THR A 129 -26.21 3.26 0.58
CA THR A 129 -24.83 3.06 0.15
C THR A 129 -23.83 3.44 1.26
N THR A 130 -24.11 4.53 1.99
CA THR A 130 -23.27 4.97 3.11
C THR A 130 -23.29 3.97 4.27
N ILE A 131 -24.45 3.39 4.61
CA ILE A 131 -24.56 2.34 5.63
C ILE A 131 -23.73 1.11 5.22
N GLU A 132 -23.88 0.64 3.99
CA GLU A 132 -23.12 -0.51 3.46
C GLU A 132 -21.61 -0.26 3.48
N PHE A 133 -21.19 0.96 3.13
CA PHE A 133 -19.78 1.36 3.18
C PHE A 133 -19.24 1.42 4.62
N ILE A 134 -20.02 1.89 5.59
CA ILE A 134 -19.60 1.88 7.00
C ILE A 134 -19.41 0.43 7.51
N ASP A 135 -20.24 -0.51 7.09
CA ASP A 135 -20.07 -1.92 7.45
C ASP A 135 -18.78 -2.52 6.85
N GLN A 136 -18.40 -2.14 5.62
CA GLN A 136 -17.09 -2.50 5.05
C GLN A 136 -15.93 -1.85 5.83
N LEU A 137 -16.05 -0.57 6.17
CA LEU A 137 -15.05 0.15 6.96
C LEU A 137 -14.82 -0.48 8.33
N ARG A 138 -15.88 -1.02 8.97
CA ARG A 138 -15.76 -1.76 10.24
C ARG A 138 -14.89 -3.01 10.09
N LEU A 139 -15.00 -3.74 8.98
CA LEU A 139 -14.13 -4.90 8.72
C LEU A 139 -12.67 -4.46 8.59
N ILE A 140 -12.39 -3.40 7.82
CA ILE A 140 -11.04 -2.83 7.67
C ILE A 140 -10.47 -2.40 9.03
N MET A 141 -11.30 -1.78 9.88
CA MET A 141 -10.90 -1.39 11.23
C MET A 141 -10.55 -2.60 12.12
N ILE A 142 -11.32 -3.70 12.02
CA ILE A 142 -11.04 -4.95 12.75
C ILE A 142 -9.73 -5.57 12.26
N GLU A 143 -9.54 -5.68 10.95
CA GLU A 143 -8.30 -6.20 10.36
C GLU A 143 -7.07 -5.41 10.83
N ASN A 144 -7.15 -4.09 10.80
CA ASN A 144 -6.07 -3.24 11.30
C ASN A 144 -5.80 -3.44 12.81
N GLN A 145 -6.85 -3.61 13.61
CA GLN A 145 -6.71 -3.88 15.04
C GLN A 145 -6.08 -5.25 15.31
N ASP A 146 -6.40 -6.25 14.49
CA ASP A 146 -5.80 -7.59 14.55
C ASP A 146 -4.31 -7.55 14.17
N ASP A 147 -3.92 -6.79 13.15
CA ASP A 147 -2.51 -6.59 12.80
C ASP A 147 -1.71 -5.92 13.93
N ILE A 148 -2.30 -4.91 14.60
CA ILE A 148 -1.72 -4.28 15.79
C ILE A 148 -1.49 -5.34 16.89
N ASN A 149 -2.49 -6.17 17.14
CA ASN A 149 -2.44 -7.20 18.17
C ASN A 149 -1.39 -8.27 17.85
N ARG A 150 -1.33 -8.74 16.60
CA ARG A 150 -0.32 -9.69 16.12
C ARG A 150 1.09 -9.15 16.28
N LEU A 151 1.33 -7.90 15.87
CA LEU A 151 2.63 -7.26 16.03
C LEU A 151 2.99 -7.15 17.53
N SER A 152 2.08 -6.67 18.36
CA SER A 152 2.34 -6.51 19.80
C SER A 152 2.62 -7.85 20.50
N ALA A 153 1.87 -8.90 20.14
CA ALA A 153 2.11 -10.25 20.65
C ALA A 153 3.50 -10.76 20.21
N TYR A 154 3.84 -10.59 18.93
CA TYR A 154 5.15 -11.00 18.40
C TYR A 154 6.32 -10.30 19.08
N VAL A 155 6.21 -8.99 19.36
CA VAL A 155 7.24 -8.25 20.10
C VAL A 155 7.40 -8.79 21.52
N SER A 156 6.29 -9.16 22.17
CA SER A 156 6.30 -9.71 23.53
C SER A 156 6.92 -11.11 23.56
N ASP A 157 6.54 -11.99 22.62
CA ASP A 157 7.04 -13.36 22.54
C ASP A 157 8.56 -13.42 22.28
N TYR A 158 9.08 -12.47 21.49
CA TYR A 158 10.49 -12.40 21.11
C TYR A 158 11.26 -11.27 21.82
N GLU A 159 10.74 -10.75 22.94
CA GLU A 159 11.34 -9.64 23.69
C GLU A 159 12.82 -9.90 24.02
N SER A 160 13.15 -11.11 24.49
CA SER A 160 14.53 -11.48 24.84
C SER A 160 15.48 -11.45 23.65
N PHE A 161 14.99 -11.79 22.44
CA PHE A 161 15.77 -11.71 21.21
C PHE A 161 16.02 -10.26 20.80
N PHE A 162 14.98 -9.43 20.83
CA PHE A 162 15.07 -8.02 20.48
C PHE A 162 15.98 -7.24 21.44
N ASN A 163 15.91 -7.52 22.73
CA ASN A 163 16.82 -6.94 23.75
C ASN A 163 18.28 -7.32 23.50
N ARG A 164 18.57 -8.59 23.19
CA ARG A 164 19.95 -9.05 22.90
C ARG A 164 20.53 -8.48 21.62
N LYS A 165 19.69 -8.13 20.65
CA LYS A 165 20.08 -7.56 19.36
C LYS A 165 20.02 -6.04 19.33
N GLU A 166 19.71 -5.41 20.46
CA GLU A 166 19.59 -3.94 20.61
C GLU A 166 18.58 -3.33 19.61
N PHE A 167 17.51 -4.06 19.29
CA PHE A 167 16.45 -3.59 18.40
C PHE A 167 15.40 -2.77 19.16
N GLU A 168 15.84 -1.66 19.77
CA GLU A 168 14.98 -0.77 20.56
C GLU A 168 13.79 -0.19 19.78
N TRP A 169 13.98 0.02 18.48
CA TRP A 169 12.95 0.54 17.58
C TRP A 169 11.67 -0.31 17.58
N VAL A 170 11.78 -1.63 17.77
CA VAL A 170 10.65 -2.57 17.83
C VAL A 170 9.75 -2.25 19.04
N PHE A 171 10.36 -2.02 20.20
CA PHE A 171 9.64 -1.65 21.41
C PHE A 171 9.01 -0.27 21.31
N ASN A 172 9.65 0.67 20.60
CA ASN A 172 9.07 1.99 20.34
C ASN A 172 7.81 1.91 19.46
N ILE A 173 7.78 1.01 18.47
CA ILE A 173 6.58 0.74 17.66
C ILE A 173 5.47 0.13 18.54
N GLN A 174 5.79 -0.90 19.33
CA GLN A 174 4.81 -1.51 20.24
C GLN A 174 4.24 -0.47 21.21
N LYS A 175 5.10 0.39 21.77
CA LYS A 175 4.72 1.47 22.70
C LYS A 175 3.81 2.51 22.05
N PHE A 176 3.98 2.78 20.76
CA PHE A 176 3.07 3.66 20.03
C PHE A 176 1.65 3.08 20.00
N TYR A 177 1.50 1.83 19.54
CA TYR A 177 0.18 1.22 19.37
C TYR A 177 -0.52 0.85 20.69
N THR A 178 0.25 0.50 21.73
CA THR A 178 -0.29 0.24 23.08
C THR A 178 -0.55 1.52 23.88
N ASN A 179 -0.23 2.69 23.33
CA ASN A 179 -0.46 3.95 24.02
C ASN A 179 -1.96 4.21 24.23
N ARG A 180 -2.32 4.68 25.43
CA ARG A 180 -3.69 5.08 25.76
C ARG A 180 -4.31 6.03 24.74
N THR A 181 -3.54 6.97 24.18
CA THR A 181 -4.04 7.93 23.19
C THR A 181 -4.48 7.24 21.91
N VAL A 182 -3.70 6.28 21.42
CA VAL A 182 -4.01 5.49 20.21
C VAL A 182 -5.20 4.58 20.47
N ILE A 183 -5.23 3.89 21.61
CA ILE A 183 -6.39 3.05 22.00
C ILE A 183 -7.67 3.88 22.09
N GLN A 184 -7.62 5.08 22.66
CA GLN A 184 -8.79 5.97 22.74
C GLN A 184 -9.23 6.49 21.38
N HIS A 185 -8.30 6.70 20.45
CA HIS A 185 -8.63 7.06 19.07
C HIS A 185 -9.46 5.95 18.39
N TYR A 186 -9.04 4.69 18.43
CA TYR A 186 -9.83 3.57 17.87
C TYR A 186 -11.20 3.41 18.54
N LYS A 187 -11.26 3.50 19.88
CA LYS A 187 -12.55 3.48 20.61
C LYS A 187 -13.48 4.62 20.20
N SER A 188 -12.93 5.81 20.00
CA SER A 188 -13.72 6.96 19.54
C SER A 188 -14.20 6.81 18.10
N LEU A 189 -13.39 6.19 17.24
CA LEU A 189 -13.75 5.90 15.85
C LEU A 189 -14.92 4.91 15.79
N GLN A 190 -14.84 3.81 16.53
CA GLN A 190 -15.92 2.83 16.62
C GLN A 190 -17.23 3.50 17.07
N LYS A 191 -17.17 4.31 18.13
CA LYS A 191 -18.34 5.04 18.62
C LYS A 191 -18.90 6.02 17.59
N TYR A 192 -18.04 6.70 16.84
CA TYR A 192 -18.47 7.56 15.74
C TYR A 192 -19.25 6.77 14.68
N LEU A 193 -18.69 5.65 14.20
CA LEU A 193 -19.33 4.81 13.19
C LEU A 193 -20.67 4.25 13.68
N ASP A 194 -20.75 3.82 14.94
CA ASP A 194 -21.99 3.31 15.54
C ASP A 194 -23.10 4.37 15.55
N ASN A 195 -22.78 5.58 16.03
CA ASN A 195 -23.76 6.68 16.06
C ASN A 195 -24.13 7.17 14.66
N PHE A 196 -23.20 7.09 13.70
CA PHE A 196 -23.47 7.48 12.32
C PHE A 196 -24.44 6.49 11.66
N VAL A 197 -24.21 5.18 11.82
CA VAL A 197 -25.11 4.14 11.32
C VAL A 197 -26.50 4.26 11.96
N ASP A 198 -26.58 4.52 13.26
CA ASP A 198 -27.87 4.69 13.95
C ASP A 198 -28.66 5.89 13.37
N LEU A 199 -27.98 7.01 13.14
CA LEU A 199 -28.56 8.18 12.47
C LEU A 199 -29.04 7.83 11.06
N LEU A 200 -28.18 7.24 10.23
CA LEU A 200 -28.50 6.89 8.85
C LEU A 200 -29.66 5.89 8.76
N LYS A 201 -29.69 4.86 9.62
CA LYS A 201 -30.79 3.89 9.69
C LYS A 201 -32.11 4.57 10.05
N TYR A 202 -32.10 5.46 11.05
CA TYR A 202 -33.30 6.20 11.44
C TYR A 202 -33.79 7.11 10.31
N THR A 203 -32.87 7.84 9.67
CA THR A 203 -33.15 8.74 8.54
C THR A 203 -33.66 7.97 7.32
N HIS A 204 -33.10 6.80 7.01
CA HIS A 204 -33.54 5.96 5.90
C HIS A 204 -34.99 5.49 6.10
N VAL A 205 -35.32 4.94 7.28
CA VAL A 205 -36.67 4.42 7.58
C VAL A 205 -37.71 5.55 7.59
N ASN A 206 -37.36 6.74 8.08
CA ASN A 206 -38.28 7.84 8.29
C ASN A 206 -38.08 8.98 7.26
N PHE A 207 -37.45 8.70 6.11
CA PHE A 207 -36.97 9.71 5.17
C PHE A 207 -38.03 10.75 4.84
N TYR A 208 -39.19 10.33 4.32
CA TYR A 208 -40.29 11.23 3.96
C TYR A 208 -40.94 11.92 5.16
N ASN A 209 -40.93 11.30 6.34
CA ASN A 209 -41.47 11.92 7.55
C ASN A 209 -40.59 13.09 8.03
N ILE A 210 -39.28 13.00 7.77
CA ILE A 210 -38.28 14.02 8.12
C ILE A 210 -38.21 15.09 7.02
N THR A 211 -38.03 14.70 5.75
CA THR A 211 -37.79 15.64 4.64
C THR A 211 -39.02 16.46 4.27
N GLU A 212 -40.22 15.90 4.44
CA GLU A 212 -41.49 16.62 4.17
C GLU A 212 -42.13 17.19 5.45
N TYR A 213 -41.42 17.17 6.59
CA TYR A 213 -41.88 17.74 7.87
C TYR A 213 -43.26 17.22 8.34
N LYS A 214 -43.60 15.98 7.98
CA LYS A 214 -44.93 15.39 8.25
C LYS A 214 -45.21 15.10 9.73
N SER A 215 -44.17 15.02 10.57
CA SER A 215 -44.33 14.67 11.99
C SER A 215 -43.29 15.34 12.89
N SER A 216 -43.76 16.14 13.84
CA SER A 216 -42.93 16.78 14.87
C SER A 216 -42.19 15.74 15.74
N GLN A 217 -42.79 14.57 15.98
CA GLN A 217 -42.13 13.52 16.75
C GLN A 217 -40.94 12.91 16.02
N HIS A 218 -41.06 12.69 14.70
CA HIS A 218 -39.96 12.14 13.91
C HIS A 218 -38.79 13.12 13.79
N LEU A 219 -39.07 14.42 13.70
CA LEU A 219 -38.05 15.48 13.73
C LEU A 219 -37.32 15.53 15.07
N LYS A 220 -38.04 15.53 16.21
CA LYS A 220 -37.41 15.50 17.55
C LYS A 220 -36.50 14.28 17.73
N ASN A 221 -36.92 13.12 17.27
CA ASN A 221 -36.11 11.91 17.33
C ASN A 221 -34.88 12.00 16.41
N TYR A 222 -35.04 12.51 15.18
CA TYR A 222 -33.92 12.78 14.27
C TYR A 222 -32.89 13.71 14.91
N ASP A 223 -33.32 14.83 15.51
CA ASP A 223 -32.44 15.76 16.20
C ASP A 223 -31.66 15.08 17.33
N GLN A 224 -32.29 14.16 18.07
CA GLN A 224 -31.60 13.39 19.11
C GLN A 224 -30.51 12.47 18.53
N TYR A 225 -30.78 11.77 17.43
CA TYR A 225 -29.77 10.94 16.74
C TYR A 225 -28.64 11.80 16.19
N TYR A 226 -28.98 12.93 15.55
CA TYR A 226 -28.02 13.87 15.01
C TYR A 226 -27.11 14.46 16.10
N LEU A 227 -27.66 14.84 17.26
CA LEU A 227 -26.88 15.33 18.39
C LEU A 227 -25.92 14.28 18.96
N ARG A 228 -26.31 12.99 18.99
CA ARG A 228 -25.43 11.89 19.41
C ARG A 228 -24.30 11.69 18.42
N TYR A 229 -24.62 11.65 17.13
CA TYR A 229 -23.65 11.59 16.04
C TYR A 229 -22.64 12.74 16.12
N ARG A 230 -23.12 13.99 16.21
CA ARG A 230 -22.27 15.18 16.32
C ARG A 230 -21.30 15.11 17.50
N ARG A 231 -21.78 14.74 18.69
CA ARG A 231 -20.93 14.54 19.88
C ARG A 231 -19.88 13.45 19.67
N ALA A 232 -20.20 12.40 18.91
CA ALA A 232 -19.27 11.32 18.61
C ALA A 232 -18.20 11.78 17.61
N VAL A 233 -18.57 12.55 16.58
CA VAL A 233 -17.62 13.21 15.65
C VAL A 233 -16.66 14.13 16.42
N ASP A 234 -17.18 15.02 17.26
CA ASP A 234 -16.36 15.96 18.04
C ASP A 234 -15.37 15.21 18.95
N ALA A 235 -15.83 14.14 19.59
CA ALA A 235 -14.98 13.29 20.42
C ALA A 235 -13.90 12.59 19.60
N HIS A 236 -14.26 12.04 18.44
CA HIS A 236 -13.33 11.36 17.52
C HIS A 236 -12.24 12.32 17.03
N ASN A 237 -12.63 13.49 16.53
CA ASN A 237 -11.71 14.54 16.06
C ASN A 237 -10.72 14.95 17.15
N ARG A 238 -11.20 15.18 18.37
CA ARG A 238 -10.34 15.50 19.51
C ARG A 238 -9.30 14.41 19.78
N PHE A 239 -9.67 13.13 19.70
CA PHE A 239 -8.72 12.03 19.89
C PHE A 239 -7.79 11.82 18.69
N ASN A 240 -8.27 12.09 17.47
CA ASN A 240 -7.45 12.07 16.27
C ASN A 240 -6.31 13.10 16.37
N VAL A 241 -6.62 14.35 16.74
CA VAL A 241 -5.61 15.40 16.96
C VAL A 241 -4.61 14.99 18.04
N LYS A 242 -5.07 14.42 19.16
CA LYS A 242 -4.17 13.91 20.21
C LYS A 242 -3.26 12.80 19.71
N ARG A 243 -3.79 11.86 18.92
CA ARG A 243 -3.03 10.76 18.30
C ARG A 243 -1.98 11.29 17.33
N MET A 244 -2.31 12.28 16.52
CA MET A 244 -1.38 12.96 15.61
C MET A 244 -0.25 13.66 16.37
N ASN A 245 -0.58 14.45 17.39
CA ASN A 245 0.43 15.13 18.21
C ASN A 245 1.36 14.12 18.90
N PHE A 246 0.81 13.02 19.39
CA PHE A 246 1.58 11.94 19.98
C PHE A 246 2.50 11.26 18.95
N GLN A 247 1.99 10.91 17.77
CA GLN A 247 2.76 10.35 16.67
C GLN A 247 3.93 11.26 16.29
N ASN A 248 3.67 12.55 16.06
CA ASN A 248 4.70 13.54 15.72
C ASN A 248 5.74 13.68 16.83
N SER A 249 5.33 13.65 18.10
CA SER A 249 6.24 13.69 19.24
C SER A 249 7.15 12.45 19.31
N ILE A 250 6.60 11.28 18.98
CA ILE A 250 7.34 10.02 18.93
C ILE A 250 8.31 10.00 17.77
N LEU A 251 7.88 10.39 16.56
CA LEU A 251 8.74 10.43 15.37
C LEU A 251 9.89 11.45 15.52
N LYS A 252 9.67 12.54 16.25
CA LYS A 252 10.73 13.49 16.61
C LYS A 252 11.75 12.90 17.58
N LYS A 253 11.29 12.07 18.52
CA LYS A 253 12.15 11.43 19.53
C LYS A 253 12.89 10.21 18.98
N TYR A 254 12.26 9.48 18.07
CA TYR A 254 12.70 8.21 17.49
C TYR A 254 12.56 8.29 15.96
N PRO A 255 13.45 8.98 15.25
CA PRO A 255 13.34 9.12 13.78
C PRO A 255 13.46 7.78 13.04
N GLU A 256 14.14 6.80 13.63
CA GLU A 256 14.37 5.47 13.09
C GLU A 256 13.10 4.64 12.90
N ILE A 257 12.00 4.94 13.63
CA ILE A 257 10.73 4.22 13.46
C ILE A 257 9.86 4.76 12.32
N LYS A 258 10.22 5.91 11.73
CA LYS A 258 9.49 6.55 10.63
C LYS A 258 9.20 5.63 9.43
N PRO A 259 10.11 4.73 8.99
CA PRO A 259 9.84 3.82 7.88
C PRO A 259 8.71 2.82 8.16
N TYR A 260 8.52 2.45 9.44
CA TYR A 260 7.65 1.37 9.90
C TYR A 260 6.27 1.84 10.36
N LEU A 261 6.12 3.14 10.64
CA LEU A 261 4.83 3.73 10.96
C LEU A 261 4.19 4.33 9.69
N PRO A 262 2.85 4.53 9.70
CA PRO A 262 2.22 5.43 8.75
C PRO A 262 2.91 6.80 8.86
N GLY A 263 3.20 7.43 7.72
CA GLY A 263 3.91 8.71 7.69
C GLY A 263 3.17 9.84 8.41
N GLU A 264 3.76 11.04 8.41
CA GLU A 264 3.08 12.24 8.91
C GLU A 264 1.80 12.48 8.09
N ARG A 265 0.63 12.25 8.70
CA ARG A 265 -0.64 12.70 8.12
C ARG A 265 -0.78 14.19 8.38
N GLN A 266 -1.03 14.96 7.32
CA GLN A 266 -1.59 16.30 7.43
C GLN A 266 -3.11 16.18 7.63
N THR A 267 -3.67 17.10 8.41
CA THR A 267 -5.01 17.10 9.03
C THR A 267 -6.22 17.12 8.08
N ASP A 268 -6.06 16.78 6.80
CA ASP A 268 -7.06 17.14 5.79
C ASP A 268 -8.34 16.29 5.83
N THR A 269 -8.32 15.11 6.46
CA THR A 269 -9.42 14.13 6.43
C THR A 269 -10.52 14.32 7.47
N PHE A 270 -10.36 15.24 8.42
CA PHE A 270 -11.47 15.61 9.31
C PHE A 270 -11.34 17.09 9.64
N ARG A 271 -12.03 17.94 8.87
CA ARG A 271 -12.22 19.33 9.27
C ARG A 271 -12.88 19.33 10.65
N LEU A 272 -12.21 19.98 11.61
CA LEU A 272 -12.89 20.51 12.78
C LEU A 272 -14.00 21.40 12.22
N TRP A 273 -15.26 21.04 12.48
CA TRP A 273 -16.37 21.94 12.23
C TRP A 273 -16.24 23.07 13.25
N GLU A 274 -15.42 24.08 12.93
CA GLU A 274 -15.43 25.40 13.60
C GLU A 274 -16.72 26.15 13.27
#